data_AF-A0A8X6IID0-F1
#
_entry.id   AF-A0A8X6IID0-F1
#
_cell.length_a   1.000
_cell.length_b   1.000
_cell.length_c   1.000
_cell.angle_alpha   90.00
_cell.angle_beta   90.00
_cell.angle_gamma   90.00
#
_symmetry.space_group_name_H-M   'P 1'
#
loop_
_entity.id
_entity.type
_entity.pdbx_description
1 polymer ?
#
loop_
_entity_poly.entity_id
_entity_poly.type
_entity_poly.pdbx_seq_one_letter_code
_entity_poly.pdbx_strand_id
1 'polypeptide(L)'
;MEFFDIVGGFGRWQLRIFLFLLYVNIVGMWQNFSIVFQTPNMKFRCIQPSSEQLYSNSSAVVFDNRCEVPQEENSSILVPCTEWEYDTSSTSDTIVSEWDLVCSRNGSSLSSSRCTWLDFYSQSSYSVVFQPSSFAIASRASACSCLSCPILSVCSSPLRFFQAFGRAGITTTGYVLIREIVGSEHQTVMGLAIQVGWSIGFVTLVGVAWFFRNWFWLQLVIALSFIPIVFAFGIISESPRWLLTRGKTKKLERLLTKAAAINGRKVKDEEIEGFKLLNNKHENEKQSATLLEVLRMPRMRKRLLIMIYVWFVNVSLYYAFSYNISDLAGNMYLNFFTPGPRRFSPVTLNGLFGV
;
A
#
# COMPACT_ATOMS: atom_id res chain seq x y z
N MET A 1 -35.94 -3.16 4.01
CA MET A 1 -35.43 -2.66 5.30
C MET A 1 -33.97 -3.02 5.37
N GLU A 2 -33.10 -2.04 5.13
CA GLU A 2 -31.66 -2.22 5.18
C GLU A 2 -31.10 -1.75 6.55
N PHE A 3 -29.88 -2.17 6.87
CA PHE A 3 -29.20 -1.74 8.10
C PHE A 3 -29.18 -0.20 8.25
N PHE A 4 -29.00 0.50 7.14
CA PHE A 4 -28.97 1.95 7.05
C PHE A 4 -30.28 2.61 7.54
N ASP A 5 -31.44 2.00 7.23
CA ASP A 5 -32.76 2.51 7.58
C ASP A 5 -32.99 2.47 9.09
N ILE A 6 -32.46 1.46 9.77
CA ILE A 6 -32.61 1.23 11.21
C ILE A 6 -31.72 2.21 12.00
N VAL A 7 -30.51 2.44 11.50
CA VAL A 7 -29.50 3.28 12.16
C VAL A 7 -29.75 4.78 11.94
N GLY A 8 -30.73 5.15 11.09
CA GLY A 8 -31.14 6.54 10.87
C GLY A 8 -30.31 7.28 9.81
N GLY A 9 -29.80 6.56 8.82
CA GLY A 9 -29.06 7.15 7.71
C GLY A 9 -27.59 7.43 8.01
N PHE A 10 -26.97 8.34 7.23
CA PHE A 10 -25.56 8.71 7.40
C PHE A 10 -25.40 9.62 8.61
N GLY A 11 -24.72 9.12 9.65
CA GLY A 11 -24.52 9.85 10.90
C GLY A 11 -23.08 9.81 11.40
N ARG A 12 -22.90 10.24 12.66
CA ARG A 12 -21.60 10.33 13.32
C ARG A 12 -20.88 8.98 13.40
N TRP A 13 -21.61 7.89 13.50
CA TRP A 13 -21.05 6.55 13.57
C TRP A 13 -20.37 6.13 12.26
N GLN A 14 -21.07 6.29 11.13
CA GLN A 14 -20.51 6.00 9.80
C GLN A 14 -19.34 6.94 9.47
N LEU A 15 -19.45 8.22 9.83
CA LEU A 15 -18.37 9.19 9.61
C LEU A 15 -17.09 8.80 10.37
N ARG A 16 -17.19 8.31 11.62
CA ARG A 16 -16.03 7.84 12.38
C ARG A 16 -15.34 6.65 11.71
N ILE A 17 -16.12 5.70 11.19
CA ILE A 17 -15.59 4.54 10.45
C ILE A 17 -14.93 5.01 9.15
N PHE A 18 -15.57 5.93 8.41
CA PHE A 18 -15.03 6.50 7.19
C PHE A 18 -13.69 7.20 7.42
N LEU A 19 -13.60 8.10 8.41
CA LEU A 19 -12.36 8.82 8.73
C LEU A 19 -11.24 7.86 9.16
N PHE A 20 -11.59 6.83 9.90
CA PHE A 20 -10.64 5.78 10.27
C PHE A 20 -10.13 5.03 9.03
N LEU A 21 -11.01 4.61 8.12
CA LEU A 21 -10.61 3.94 6.88
C LEU A 21 -9.80 4.87 5.96
N LEU A 22 -10.11 6.17 5.95
CA LEU A 22 -9.34 7.18 5.22
C LEU A 22 -7.90 7.25 5.75
N TYR A 23 -7.74 7.32 7.08
CA TYR A 23 -6.42 7.31 7.73
C TYR A 23 -5.64 6.03 7.42
N VAL A 24 -6.30 4.87 7.50
CA VAL A 24 -5.69 3.58 7.15
C VAL A 24 -5.18 3.55 5.70
N ASN A 25 -5.91 4.15 4.76
CA ASN A 25 -5.46 4.24 3.36
C ASN A 25 -4.27 5.18 3.18
N ILE A 26 -4.24 6.32 3.89
CA ILE A 26 -3.10 7.26 3.88
C ILE A 26 -1.83 6.53 4.36
N VAL A 27 -1.90 5.91 5.53
CA VAL A 27 -0.76 5.21 6.15
C VAL A 27 -0.37 3.95 5.35
N GLY A 28 -1.36 3.24 4.80
CA GLY A 28 -1.15 2.09 3.92
C GLY A 28 -0.48 2.45 2.60
N MET A 29 -0.69 3.68 2.10
CA MET A 29 0.05 4.22 0.96
C MET A 29 1.51 4.49 1.35
N TRP A 30 1.76 5.16 2.49
CA TRP A 30 3.11 5.48 2.94
C TRP A 30 4.00 4.25 2.99
N GLN A 31 3.50 3.19 3.63
CA GLN A 31 4.22 1.92 3.76
C GLN A 31 4.56 1.26 2.43
N ASN A 32 3.76 1.49 1.39
CA ASN A 32 3.90 0.82 0.11
C ASN A 32 4.85 1.53 -0.83
N PHE A 33 4.88 2.86 -0.79
CA PHE A 33 5.72 3.68 -1.66
C PHE A 33 6.96 4.24 -0.97
N SER A 34 7.12 4.07 0.34
CA SER A 34 8.32 4.53 1.06
C SER A 34 9.60 3.93 0.52
N ILE A 35 9.54 2.70 -0.01
CA ILE A 35 10.68 2.01 -0.61
C ILE A 35 11.33 2.84 -1.73
N VAL A 36 10.57 3.64 -2.47
CA VAL A 36 11.11 4.48 -3.55
C VAL A 36 12.08 5.54 -3.01
N PHE A 37 11.81 6.03 -1.79
CA PHE A 37 12.69 6.99 -1.10
C PHE A 37 13.81 6.30 -0.31
N GLN A 38 13.66 5.02 0.02
CA GLN A 38 14.65 4.25 0.77
C GLN A 38 15.72 3.64 -0.13
N THR A 39 15.37 3.27 -1.36
CA THR A 39 16.28 2.72 -2.37
C THR A 39 16.24 3.55 -3.66
N PRO A 40 16.56 4.85 -3.63
CA PRO A 40 16.62 5.64 -4.84
C PRO A 40 17.83 5.21 -5.69
N ASN A 41 17.73 5.44 -7.01
CA ASN A 41 18.88 5.32 -7.90
C ASN A 41 19.87 6.46 -7.62
N MET A 42 20.80 6.22 -6.69
CA MET A 42 21.84 7.17 -6.32
C MET A 42 22.95 7.19 -7.36
N LYS A 43 23.49 8.38 -7.61
CA LYS A 43 24.75 8.52 -8.34
C LYS A 43 25.90 8.23 -7.39
N PHE A 44 26.89 7.50 -7.89
CA PHE A 44 28.04 7.12 -7.08
C PHE A 44 29.35 7.27 -7.86
N ARG A 45 30.44 7.45 -7.13
CA ARG A 45 31.81 7.38 -7.63
C ARG A 45 32.59 6.35 -6.84
N CYS A 46 33.64 5.82 -7.45
CA CYS A 46 34.53 4.86 -6.80
C CYS A 46 35.64 5.61 -6.06
N ILE A 47 35.92 5.22 -4.81
CA ILE A 47 37.06 5.72 -4.06
C ILE A 47 38.16 4.66 -4.14
N GLN A 48 39.24 4.96 -4.88
CA GLN A 48 40.47 4.20 -4.82
C GLN A 48 41.67 5.14 -4.59
N PRO A 49 42.67 4.76 -3.78
CA PRO A 49 43.82 5.60 -3.47
C PRO A 49 44.67 6.00 -4.70
N SER A 50 44.67 5.19 -5.78
CA SER A 50 45.30 5.58 -7.06
C SER A 50 44.47 6.57 -7.89
N SER A 51 43.14 6.59 -7.70
CA SER A 51 42.21 7.46 -8.40
C SER A 51 42.08 8.86 -7.78
N GLU A 52 42.43 9.04 -6.50
CA GLU A 52 42.46 10.37 -5.85
C GLU A 52 43.41 11.34 -6.54
N GLN A 53 44.56 10.85 -7.02
CA GLN A 53 45.52 11.66 -7.79
C GLN A 53 44.93 12.11 -9.14
N LEU A 54 44.15 11.24 -9.79
CA LEU A 54 43.51 11.48 -11.09
C LEU A 54 42.44 12.59 -11.06
N TYR A 55 41.74 12.72 -9.93
CA TYR A 55 40.64 13.68 -9.76
C TYR A 55 40.98 14.89 -8.88
N SER A 56 42.12 14.92 -8.17
CA SER A 56 42.53 16.09 -7.36
C SER A 56 42.72 17.37 -8.18
N ASN A 57 42.99 17.24 -9.49
CA ASN A 57 43.09 18.36 -10.44
C ASN A 57 41.71 18.87 -10.93
N SER A 58 40.62 18.21 -10.56
CA SER A 58 39.25 18.57 -10.94
C SER A 58 38.55 19.22 -9.76
N SER A 59 38.27 20.52 -9.84
CA SER A 59 37.53 21.26 -8.80
C SER A 59 36.04 20.89 -8.71
N ALA A 60 35.57 19.91 -9.49
CA ALA A 60 34.21 19.40 -9.47
C ALA A 60 34.20 17.88 -9.25
N VAL A 61 33.49 17.43 -8.21
CA VAL A 61 33.21 16.01 -7.97
C VAL A 61 32.27 15.51 -9.05
N VAL A 62 32.74 14.61 -9.92
CA VAL A 62 31.93 13.99 -10.99
C VAL A 62 31.50 12.59 -10.55
N PHE A 63 30.19 12.35 -10.50
CA PHE A 63 29.61 11.02 -10.29
C PHE A 63 29.35 10.34 -11.63
N ASP A 64 29.99 9.19 -11.87
CA ASP A 64 30.04 8.54 -13.19
C ASP A 64 29.49 7.10 -13.18
N ASN A 65 28.95 6.62 -12.05
CA ASN A 65 28.30 5.32 -11.92
C ASN A 65 29.14 4.13 -12.46
N ARG A 66 30.47 4.27 -12.46
CA ARG A 66 31.39 3.23 -12.92
C ARG A 66 31.66 2.22 -11.81
N CYS A 67 31.62 0.95 -12.19
CA CYS A 67 31.86 -0.19 -11.30
C CYS A 67 33.31 -0.70 -11.35
N GLU A 68 34.04 -0.25 -12.38
CA GLU A 68 35.41 -0.61 -12.65
C GLU A 68 36.17 0.66 -13.01
N VAL A 69 37.39 0.79 -12.49
CA VAL A 69 38.24 1.97 -12.68
C VAL A 69 39.62 1.46 -13.12
N PRO A 70 40.30 2.17 -14.03
CA PRO A 70 41.67 1.81 -14.38
C PRO A 70 42.57 1.88 -13.15
N GLN A 71 43.47 0.90 -13.02
CA GLN A 71 44.37 0.79 -11.87
C GLN A 71 45.31 2.01 -11.75
N GLU A 72 45.69 2.62 -12.88
CA GLU A 72 46.55 3.80 -13.04
C GLU A 72 46.07 4.65 -14.23
N GLU A 73 46.49 5.91 -14.31
CA GLU A 73 46.02 6.93 -15.28
C GLU A 73 46.11 6.52 -16.77
N ASN A 74 46.97 5.54 -17.11
CA ASN A 74 47.16 5.01 -18.46
C ASN A 74 47.08 3.48 -18.56
N SER A 75 46.52 2.80 -17.56
CA SER A 75 46.38 1.34 -17.60
C SER A 75 45.08 0.92 -18.29
N SER A 76 45.16 -0.08 -19.17
CA SER A 76 43.98 -0.75 -19.72
C SER A 76 43.38 -1.79 -18.76
N ILE A 77 44.06 -2.05 -17.63
CA ILE A 77 43.60 -3.01 -16.62
C ILE A 77 42.56 -2.32 -15.74
N LEU A 78 41.32 -2.78 -15.89
CA LEU A 78 40.17 -2.37 -15.10
C LEU A 78 40.10 -3.22 -13.83
N VAL A 79 40.01 -2.57 -12.68
CA VAL A 79 39.89 -3.21 -11.38
C VAL A 79 38.50 -2.92 -10.80
N PRO A 80 37.82 -3.90 -10.20
CA PRO A 80 36.53 -3.67 -9.57
C PRO A 80 36.64 -2.74 -8.36
N CYS A 81 35.65 -1.88 -8.19
CA CYS A 81 35.54 -0.99 -7.04
C CYS A 81 35.27 -1.75 -5.74
N THR A 82 35.94 -1.33 -4.67
CA THR A 82 35.75 -1.85 -3.31
C THR A 82 35.04 -0.86 -2.39
N GLU A 83 35.19 0.45 -2.65
CA GLU A 83 34.57 1.52 -1.87
C GLU A 83 33.93 2.56 -2.79
N TRP A 84 32.81 3.12 -2.34
CA TRP A 84 32.00 4.06 -3.12
C TRP A 84 31.67 5.31 -2.31
N GLU A 85 31.61 6.45 -3.00
CA GLU A 85 31.07 7.69 -2.48
C GLU A 85 29.80 8.05 -3.25
N TYR A 86 28.75 8.38 -2.50
CA TYR A 86 27.42 8.62 -3.02
C TYR A 86 27.08 10.11 -3.04
N ASP A 87 26.31 10.53 -4.04
CA ASP A 87 25.77 11.88 -4.10
C ASP A 87 24.67 12.06 -3.03
N THR A 88 24.98 12.85 -2.00
CA THR A 88 24.06 13.13 -0.88
C THR A 88 23.26 14.43 -1.05
N SER A 89 23.32 15.06 -2.22
CA SER A 89 22.67 16.37 -2.47
C SER A 89 21.14 16.34 -2.34
N SER A 90 20.49 15.25 -2.77
CA SER A 90 19.03 15.10 -2.69
C SER A 90 18.57 14.33 -1.44
N THR A 91 19.38 13.39 -0.97
CA THR A 91 19.02 12.42 0.08
C THR A 91 20.24 12.12 0.91
N SER A 92 20.07 12.02 2.24
CA SER A 92 21.13 11.51 3.12
C SER A 92 21.21 9.99 3.02
N ASP A 93 21.85 9.32 3.99
CA ASP A 93 21.99 7.87 4.04
C ASP A 93 20.71 7.12 3.65
N THR A 94 20.85 6.27 2.64
CA THR A 94 19.82 5.39 2.11
C THR A 94 20.23 3.93 2.29
N ILE A 95 19.31 3.01 2.05
CA ILE A 95 19.59 1.58 2.06
C ILE A 95 20.68 1.22 1.03
N VAL A 96 20.71 1.93 -0.10
CA VAL A 96 21.67 1.68 -1.17
C VAL A 96 23.07 2.12 -0.75
N SER A 97 23.19 3.26 -0.06
CA SER A 97 24.48 3.79 0.38
C SER A 97 25.01 3.14 1.65
N GLU A 98 24.14 2.61 2.52
CA GLU A 98 24.58 1.97 3.78
C GLU A 98 25.00 0.49 3.58
N TRP A 99 24.45 -0.19 2.57
CA TRP A 99 24.78 -1.59 2.26
C TRP A 99 25.50 -1.78 0.91
N ASP A 100 25.97 -0.69 0.30
CA ASP A 100 26.70 -0.67 -0.98
C ASP A 100 26.02 -1.51 -2.07
N LEU A 101 24.73 -1.27 -2.29
CA LEU A 101 23.89 -2.06 -3.21
C LEU A 101 24.02 -1.59 -4.66
N VAL A 102 25.26 -1.43 -5.14
CA VAL A 102 25.60 -0.99 -6.49
C VAL A 102 26.33 -2.08 -7.28
N CYS A 103 26.46 -1.90 -8.60
CA CYS A 103 27.25 -2.77 -9.47
C CYS A 103 26.82 -4.24 -9.43
N SER A 104 27.71 -5.16 -9.05
CA SER A 104 27.40 -6.59 -8.94
C SER A 104 26.29 -6.88 -7.91
N ARG A 105 26.10 -5.98 -6.94
CA ARG A 105 25.06 -6.05 -5.90
C ARG A 105 23.79 -5.28 -6.25
N ASN A 106 23.71 -4.65 -7.43
CA ASN A 106 22.50 -3.98 -7.90
C ASN A 106 21.33 -4.97 -8.10
N GLY A 107 21.62 -6.25 -8.37
CA GLY A 107 20.60 -7.31 -8.39
C GLY A 107 19.89 -7.50 -7.03
N SER A 108 20.52 -7.08 -5.94
CA SER A 108 20.02 -7.16 -4.56
C SER A 108 19.12 -5.98 -4.20
N SER A 109 19.42 -4.76 -4.67
CA SER A 109 18.49 -3.61 -4.59
C SER A 109 17.26 -3.84 -5.46
N LEU A 110 17.45 -4.38 -6.66
CA LEU A 110 16.36 -4.91 -7.51
C LEU A 110 15.57 -6.01 -6.78
N SER A 111 16.19 -6.75 -5.87
CA SER A 111 15.49 -7.73 -5.03
C SER A 111 14.54 -7.10 -4.02
N SER A 112 14.90 -5.96 -3.44
CA SER A 112 13.99 -5.16 -2.61
C SER A 112 12.80 -4.64 -3.43
N SER A 113 13.03 -4.24 -4.68
CA SER A 113 11.96 -3.92 -5.63
C SER A 113 11.14 -5.17 -6.02
N ARG A 114 11.74 -6.36 -6.16
CA ARG A 114 11.00 -7.63 -6.39
C ARG A 114 10.11 -8.02 -5.21
N CYS A 115 10.51 -7.68 -3.97
CA CYS A 115 9.66 -7.88 -2.78
C CYS A 115 8.40 -7.02 -2.80
N THR A 116 8.40 -5.86 -3.46
CA THR A 116 7.20 -5.02 -3.57
C THR A 116 6.24 -5.52 -4.65
N TRP A 117 6.74 -6.23 -5.67
CA TRP A 117 5.89 -7.00 -6.59
C TRP A 117 5.20 -8.18 -5.88
N LEU A 118 5.83 -8.79 -4.87
CA LEU A 118 5.16 -9.77 -4.00
C LEU A 118 4.05 -9.14 -3.14
N ASP A 119 4.20 -7.87 -2.73
CA ASP A 119 3.12 -7.11 -2.08
C ASP A 119 1.92 -6.91 -3.02
N PHE A 120 2.16 -6.80 -4.34
CA PHE A 120 1.12 -6.73 -5.37
C PHE A 120 0.38 -8.06 -5.54
N TYR A 121 1.10 -9.18 -5.66
CA TYR A 121 0.49 -10.50 -5.81
C TYR A 121 -0.28 -10.96 -4.56
N SER A 122 0.22 -10.63 -3.37
CA SER A 122 -0.46 -10.92 -2.11
C SER A 122 -1.76 -10.11 -1.93
N GLN A 123 -1.83 -8.91 -2.50
CA GLN A 123 -3.06 -8.11 -2.49
C GLN A 123 -4.17 -8.67 -3.38
N SER A 124 -3.79 -9.31 -4.48
CA SER A 124 -4.72 -9.92 -5.43
C SER A 124 -5.26 -11.28 -4.96
N SER A 125 -4.57 -11.97 -4.05
CA SER A 125 -4.98 -13.29 -3.53
C SER A 125 -5.96 -13.21 -2.35
N TYR A 126 -6.04 -12.07 -1.64
CA TYR A 126 -6.90 -11.93 -0.45
C TYR A 126 -8.40 -12.13 -0.75
N SER A 127 -8.86 -11.64 -1.90
CA SER A 127 -10.27 -11.80 -2.33
C SER A 127 -10.72 -13.25 -2.51
N VAL A 128 -9.78 -14.19 -2.56
CA VAL A 128 -10.05 -15.62 -2.78
C VAL A 128 -10.12 -16.40 -1.46
N VAL A 129 -9.45 -15.95 -0.39
CA VAL A 129 -9.17 -16.80 0.78
C VAL A 129 -9.87 -16.35 2.07
N PHE A 130 -10.16 -15.06 2.27
CA PHE A 130 -10.56 -14.58 3.60
C PHE A 130 -11.96 -13.97 3.70
N GLN A 131 -12.69 -14.46 4.71
CA GLN A 131 -14.04 -14.04 5.09
C GLN A 131 -14.04 -12.73 5.91
N PRO A 132 -15.17 -11.99 5.96
CA PRO A 132 -15.28 -10.66 6.60
C PRO A 132 -14.90 -10.57 8.09
N SER A 133 -14.83 -11.69 8.80
CA SER A 133 -14.47 -11.73 10.23
C SER A 133 -13.01 -11.45 10.53
N SER A 134 -12.15 -11.36 9.50
CA SER A 134 -10.70 -11.29 9.67
C SER A 134 -10.14 -9.89 9.64
N PHE A 135 -10.96 -8.82 9.55
CA PHE A 135 -10.47 -7.43 9.59
C PHE A 135 -9.53 -7.23 10.77
N ALA A 136 -9.95 -7.65 11.97
CA ALA A 136 -9.19 -7.39 13.18
C ALA A 136 -7.89 -8.18 13.29
N ILE A 137 -7.91 -9.41 12.78
CA ILE A 137 -6.73 -10.28 12.73
C ILE A 137 -5.74 -9.73 11.69
N ALA A 138 -6.23 -9.33 10.51
CA ALA A 138 -5.43 -8.73 9.45
C ALA A 138 -4.78 -7.41 9.89
N SER A 139 -5.52 -6.53 10.58
CA SER A 139 -4.97 -5.29 11.13
C SER A 139 -3.90 -5.51 12.21
N ARG A 140 -4.06 -6.52 13.07
CA ARG A 140 -3.03 -6.86 14.07
C ARG A 140 -1.79 -7.46 13.41
N ALA A 141 -1.98 -8.40 12.48
CA ALA A 141 -0.88 -9.01 11.76
C ALA A 141 -0.08 -7.96 10.97
N SER A 142 -0.76 -7.07 10.24
CA SER A 142 -0.09 -5.98 9.52
C SER A 142 0.61 -5.01 10.45
N ALA A 143 -0.06 -4.53 11.51
CA ALA A 143 0.56 -3.54 12.38
C ALA A 143 1.75 -4.12 13.16
N CYS A 144 1.68 -5.37 13.63
CA CYS A 144 2.81 -6.05 14.26
C CYS A 144 3.98 -6.22 13.27
N SER A 145 3.70 -6.59 12.01
CA SER A 145 4.73 -6.68 10.96
C SER A 145 5.31 -5.32 10.56
N CYS A 146 4.52 -4.24 10.58
CA CYS A 146 5.01 -2.89 10.32
C CYS A 146 5.93 -2.39 11.44
N LEU A 147 5.55 -2.63 12.69
CA LEU A 147 6.31 -2.19 13.86
C LEU A 147 7.64 -2.93 14.03
N SER A 148 7.73 -4.17 13.55
CA SER A 148 8.96 -4.96 13.58
C SER A 148 9.93 -4.63 12.43
N CYS A 149 9.44 -3.99 11.37
CA CYS A 149 10.18 -3.73 10.13
C CYS A 149 11.45 -2.83 10.26
N PRO A 150 11.49 -1.78 11.10
CA PRO A 150 12.72 -1.00 11.30
C PRO A 150 13.82 -1.78 12.04
N ILE A 151 13.46 -2.82 12.80
CA ILE A 151 14.35 -3.56 13.71
C ILE A 151 14.88 -4.84 13.05
N LEU A 152 14.03 -5.55 12.28
CA LEU A 152 14.31 -6.89 11.74
C LEU A 152 14.80 -6.90 10.29
N SER A 153 15.56 -5.87 9.90
CA SER A 153 16.16 -5.67 8.58
C SER A 153 15.15 -5.65 7.41
N VAL A 154 15.42 -4.80 6.42
CA VAL A 154 14.53 -4.55 5.27
C VAL A 154 14.25 -5.81 4.41
N CYS A 155 15.03 -6.88 4.63
CA CYS A 155 15.16 -8.01 3.70
C CYS A 155 14.52 -9.34 4.15
N SER A 156 13.79 -9.39 5.26
CA SER A 156 13.04 -10.61 5.62
C SER A 156 11.75 -10.73 4.78
N SER A 157 11.89 -11.25 3.54
CA SER A 157 10.82 -11.53 2.58
C SER A 157 9.49 -12.06 3.18
N PRO A 158 9.47 -12.97 4.17
CA PRO A 158 8.20 -13.42 4.76
C PRO A 158 7.43 -12.32 5.51
N LEU A 159 8.11 -11.42 6.25
CA LEU A 159 7.42 -10.38 7.02
C LEU A 159 6.73 -9.38 6.10
N ARG A 160 7.38 -9.00 4.99
CA ARG A 160 6.81 -8.14 3.94
C ARG A 160 5.56 -8.77 3.31
N PHE A 161 5.63 -10.06 2.98
CA PHE A 161 4.47 -10.79 2.46
C PHE A 161 3.26 -10.74 3.43
N PHE A 162 3.46 -11.02 4.72
CA PHE A 162 2.37 -10.95 5.70
C PHE A 162 1.86 -9.52 5.91
N GLN A 163 2.75 -8.54 5.85
CA GLN A 163 2.41 -7.13 5.96
C GLN A 163 1.48 -6.70 4.82
N ALA A 164 1.84 -7.04 3.57
CA ALA A 164 1.05 -6.76 2.39
C ALA A 164 -0.26 -7.55 2.33
N PHE A 165 -0.22 -8.81 2.75
CA PHE A 165 -1.41 -9.65 2.87
C PHE A 165 -2.42 -9.07 3.86
N GLY A 166 -1.96 -8.71 5.07
CA GLY A 166 -2.85 -8.09 6.05
C GLY A 166 -3.37 -6.73 5.59
N ARG A 167 -2.56 -5.93 4.88
CA ARG A 167 -2.96 -4.63 4.31
C ARG A 167 -4.09 -4.81 3.32
N ALA A 168 -3.92 -5.74 2.37
CA ALA A 168 -4.95 -6.11 1.40
C ALA A 168 -6.25 -6.55 2.09
N GLY A 169 -6.11 -7.25 3.20
CA GLY A 169 -7.24 -7.62 4.02
C GLY A 169 -7.97 -6.43 4.59
N ILE A 170 -7.26 -5.51 5.23
CA ILE A 170 -7.81 -4.30 5.85
C ILE A 170 -8.51 -3.43 4.79
N THR A 171 -7.88 -3.18 3.65
CA THR A 171 -8.47 -2.31 2.60
C THR A 171 -9.71 -2.93 1.99
N THR A 172 -9.66 -4.22 1.65
CA THR A 172 -10.80 -4.93 1.02
C THR A 172 -11.97 -5.04 2.00
N THR A 173 -11.72 -5.51 3.22
CA THR A 173 -12.77 -5.67 4.23
C THR A 173 -13.31 -4.31 4.72
N GLY A 174 -12.46 -3.28 4.80
CA GLY A 174 -12.90 -1.91 5.09
C GLY A 174 -13.80 -1.32 3.99
N TYR A 175 -13.46 -1.55 2.72
CA TYR A 175 -14.28 -1.12 1.59
C TYR A 175 -15.64 -1.87 1.51
N VAL A 176 -15.67 -3.14 1.89
CA VAL A 176 -16.94 -3.88 2.03
C VAL A 176 -17.73 -3.32 3.21
N LEU A 177 -17.11 -3.11 4.38
CA LEU A 177 -17.78 -2.61 5.57
C LEU A 177 -18.45 -1.25 5.33
N ILE A 178 -17.76 -0.29 4.72
CA ILE A 178 -18.34 1.02 4.41
C ILE A 178 -19.56 0.89 3.49
N ARG A 179 -19.51 0.01 2.49
CA ARG A 179 -20.62 -0.20 1.55
C ARG A 179 -21.82 -0.85 2.22
N GLU A 180 -21.61 -1.66 3.25
CA GLU A 180 -22.69 -2.31 3.99
C GLU A 180 -23.39 -1.38 4.98
N ILE A 181 -22.65 -0.42 5.56
CA ILE A 181 -23.20 0.51 6.56
C ILE A 181 -23.79 1.78 5.94
N VAL A 182 -23.40 2.10 4.71
CA VAL A 182 -23.88 3.25 3.95
C VAL A 182 -24.99 2.79 2.99
N GLY A 183 -26.10 3.52 2.95
CA GLY A 183 -27.22 3.23 2.04
C GLY A 183 -26.84 3.43 0.57
N SER A 184 -27.57 2.77 -0.33
CA SER A 184 -27.31 2.73 -1.78
C SER A 184 -27.03 4.10 -2.41
N GLU A 185 -27.70 5.14 -1.95
CA GLU A 185 -27.54 6.53 -2.41
C GLU A 185 -26.12 7.09 -2.19
N HIS A 186 -25.48 6.76 -1.06
CA HIS A 186 -24.20 7.35 -0.66
C HIS A 186 -23.00 6.41 -0.88
N GLN A 187 -23.25 5.15 -1.24
CA GLN A 187 -22.22 4.11 -1.40
C GLN A 187 -21.14 4.48 -2.42
N THR A 188 -21.52 5.07 -3.55
CA THR A 188 -20.57 5.43 -4.62
C THR A 188 -19.63 6.55 -4.17
N VAL A 189 -20.20 7.60 -3.58
CA VAL A 189 -19.42 8.77 -3.10
C VAL A 189 -18.46 8.35 -1.99
N MET A 190 -18.94 7.59 -0.99
CA MET A 190 -18.09 7.14 0.11
C MET A 190 -17.02 6.14 -0.34
N GLY A 191 -17.35 5.28 -1.30
CA GLY A 191 -16.38 4.37 -1.92
C GLY A 191 -15.26 5.11 -2.65
N LEU A 192 -15.58 6.18 -3.39
CA LEU A 192 -14.58 7.03 -4.04
C LEU A 192 -13.78 7.85 -3.03
N ALA A 193 -14.44 8.39 -2.00
CA ALA A 193 -13.80 9.23 -1.00
C ALA A 193 -12.74 8.48 -0.16
N ILE A 194 -12.90 7.16 0.02
CA ILE A 194 -11.83 6.33 0.62
C ILE A 194 -10.59 6.28 -0.28
N GLN A 195 -10.76 6.21 -1.61
CA GLN A 195 -9.63 6.19 -2.55
C GLN A 195 -8.88 7.53 -2.60
N VAL A 196 -9.56 8.64 -2.31
CA VAL A 196 -8.90 9.94 -2.13
C VAL A 196 -7.86 9.88 -1.00
N GLY A 197 -8.09 9.06 0.03
CA GLY A 197 -7.10 8.81 1.08
C GLY A 197 -5.77 8.28 0.55
N TRP A 198 -5.79 7.45 -0.48
CA TRP A 198 -4.57 6.98 -1.13
C TRP A 198 -3.81 8.12 -1.81
N SER A 199 -4.52 9.00 -2.53
CA SER A 199 -3.93 10.18 -3.17
C SER A 199 -3.36 11.17 -2.15
N ILE A 200 -4.06 11.39 -1.04
CA ILE A 200 -3.57 12.20 0.08
C ILE A 200 -2.31 11.56 0.67
N GLY A 201 -2.30 10.23 0.84
CA GLY A 201 -1.13 9.46 1.21
C GLY A 201 0.06 9.76 0.30
N PHE A 202 -0.16 9.80 -1.01
CA PHE A 202 0.87 10.07 -2.00
C PHE A 202 1.53 11.43 -1.81
N VAL A 203 0.74 12.49 -1.69
CA VAL A 203 1.26 13.84 -1.49
C VAL A 203 1.94 13.98 -0.13
N THR A 204 1.35 13.42 0.92
CA THR A 204 1.88 13.53 2.29
C THR A 204 3.16 12.73 2.48
N LEU A 205 3.31 11.57 1.83
CA LEU A 205 4.54 10.77 1.87
C LEU A 205 5.75 11.56 1.38
N VAL A 206 5.60 12.35 0.30
CA VAL A 206 6.67 13.21 -0.21
C VAL A 206 7.13 14.21 0.85
N GLY A 207 6.19 14.85 1.54
CA GLY A 207 6.49 15.79 2.62
C GLY A 207 7.21 15.12 3.80
N VAL A 208 6.74 13.92 4.19
CA VAL A 208 7.39 13.13 5.25
C VAL A 208 8.80 12.71 4.84
N ALA A 209 8.99 12.22 3.61
CA ALA A 209 10.29 11.81 3.09
C ALA A 209 11.25 12.98 2.87
N TRP A 210 10.75 14.19 2.63
CA TRP A 210 11.58 15.39 2.51
C TRP A 210 12.11 15.85 3.88
N PHE A 211 11.30 15.69 4.93
CA PHE A 211 11.66 16.01 6.31
C PHE A 211 12.59 14.94 6.92
N PHE A 212 12.25 13.66 6.75
CA PHE A 212 13.04 12.51 7.21
C PHE A 212 13.85 11.92 6.06
N ARG A 213 15.00 12.51 5.77
CA ARG A 213 15.86 12.10 4.64
C ARG A 213 16.60 10.77 4.86
N ASN A 214 16.88 10.42 6.12
CA ASN A 214 17.52 9.16 6.45
C ASN A 214 16.47 8.03 6.49
N TRP A 215 16.77 6.93 5.81
CA TRP A 215 15.82 5.83 5.56
C TRP A 215 15.30 5.19 6.86
N PHE A 216 16.12 5.11 7.91
CA PHE A 216 15.73 4.52 9.18
C PHE A 216 14.66 5.36 9.88
N TRP A 217 14.87 6.68 9.96
CA TRP A 217 13.89 7.60 10.57
C TRP A 217 12.60 7.66 9.77
N LEU A 218 12.68 7.66 8.44
CA LEU A 218 11.51 7.56 7.58
C LEU A 218 10.71 6.28 7.86
N GLN A 219 11.38 5.13 7.93
CA GLN A 219 10.73 3.85 8.23
C GLN A 219 10.13 3.82 9.64
N LEU A 220 10.81 4.42 10.63
CA LEU A 220 10.32 4.52 11.99
C LEU A 220 9.04 5.34 12.07
N VAL A 221 8.99 6.52 11.43
CA VAL A 221 7.80 7.39 11.40
C VAL A 221 6.61 6.66 10.77
N ILE A 222 6.85 5.95 9.67
CA ILE A 222 5.83 5.14 9.03
C ILE A 222 5.36 4.02 9.98
N ALA A 223 6.26 3.29 10.63
CA ALA A 223 5.89 2.26 11.58
C ALA A 223 5.06 2.81 12.76
N LEU A 224 5.45 3.96 13.32
CA LEU A 224 4.73 4.63 14.40
C LEU A 224 3.32 5.08 13.97
N SER A 225 3.13 5.45 12.70
CA SER A 225 1.81 5.82 12.18
C SER A 225 0.79 4.67 12.16
N PHE A 226 1.23 3.41 12.32
CA PHE A 226 0.33 2.26 12.49
C PHE A 226 -0.15 2.07 13.95
N ILE A 227 0.48 2.71 14.93
CA ILE A 227 0.09 2.56 16.35
C ILE A 227 -1.40 2.93 16.58
N PRO A 228 -1.93 4.05 16.06
CA PRO A 228 -3.36 4.37 16.20
C PRO A 228 -4.28 3.29 15.63
N ILE A 229 -3.86 2.58 14.57
CA ILE A 229 -4.64 1.51 13.94
C ILE A 229 -4.77 0.31 14.90
N VAL A 230 -3.71 -0.02 15.64
CA VAL A 230 -3.71 -1.08 16.66
C VAL A 230 -4.71 -0.78 17.77
N PHE A 231 -4.79 0.48 18.21
CA PHE A 231 -5.67 0.87 19.32
C PHE A 231 -7.10 1.20 18.89
N ALA A 232 -7.35 1.43 17.61
CA ALA A 232 -8.67 1.83 17.08
C ALA A 232 -9.72 0.70 16.99
N PHE A 233 -9.47 -0.50 17.53
CA PHE A 233 -10.44 -1.61 17.50
C PHE A 233 -11.81 -1.27 18.09
N GLY A 234 -11.88 -0.37 19.07
CA GLY A 234 -13.16 0.06 19.64
C GLY A 234 -14.06 0.83 18.67
N ILE A 235 -13.48 1.39 17.61
CA ILE A 235 -14.17 2.18 16.58
C ILE A 235 -14.78 1.27 15.50
N ILE A 236 -14.14 0.13 15.22
CA ILE A 236 -14.51 -0.75 14.11
C ILE A 236 -15.51 -1.80 14.60
N SER A 237 -16.64 -1.88 13.92
CA SER A 237 -17.62 -2.94 14.12
C SER A 237 -17.37 -4.12 13.18
N GLU A 238 -17.77 -5.32 13.61
CA GLU A 238 -17.99 -6.43 12.70
C GLU A 238 -19.08 -6.06 11.67
N SER A 239 -18.96 -6.60 10.45
CA SER A 239 -19.94 -6.39 9.37
C SER A 239 -21.36 -6.78 9.82
N PRO A 240 -22.36 -5.89 9.68
CA PRO A 240 -23.76 -6.22 10.02
C PRO A 240 -24.29 -7.39 9.19
N ARG A 241 -23.94 -7.46 7.90
CA ARG A 241 -24.35 -8.56 7.02
C ARG A 241 -23.72 -9.88 7.42
N TRP A 242 -22.44 -9.89 7.80
CA TRP A 242 -21.78 -11.10 8.29
C TRP A 242 -22.38 -11.59 9.61
N LEU A 243 -22.71 -10.66 10.52
CA LEU A 243 -23.40 -11.00 11.77
C LEU A 243 -24.78 -11.60 11.52
N LEU A 244 -25.50 -11.06 10.53
CA LEU A 244 -26.79 -11.58 10.08
C LEU A 244 -26.64 -13.00 9.54
N THR A 245 -25.82 -13.22 8.49
CA THR A 245 -25.68 -14.52 7.82
C THR A 245 -25.10 -15.63 8.69
N ARG A 246 -24.35 -15.28 9.75
CA ARG A 246 -23.84 -16.25 10.74
C ARG A 246 -24.79 -16.49 11.91
N GLY A 247 -26.00 -15.93 11.90
CA GLY A 247 -27.00 -16.10 12.95
C GLY A 247 -26.58 -15.48 14.30
N LYS A 248 -25.63 -14.54 14.31
CA LYS A 248 -25.09 -13.93 15.54
C LYS A 248 -25.99 -12.79 16.03
N THR A 249 -27.25 -13.11 16.31
CA THR A 249 -28.33 -12.17 16.63
C THR A 249 -28.03 -11.26 17.82
N LYS A 250 -27.48 -11.80 18.92
CA LYS A 250 -27.13 -11.00 20.11
C LYS A 250 -26.04 -9.95 19.84
N LYS A 251 -25.05 -10.27 19.00
CA LYS A 251 -24.00 -9.31 18.61
C LYS A 251 -24.55 -8.25 17.67
N LEU A 252 -25.38 -8.65 16.72
CA LEU A 252 -26.04 -7.76 15.77
C LEU A 252 -26.93 -6.72 16.46
N GLU A 253 -27.73 -7.17 17.43
CA GLU A 253 -28.59 -6.29 18.23
C GLU A 253 -27.78 -5.23 18.99
N ARG A 254 -26.72 -5.66 19.70
CA ARG A 254 -25.81 -4.73 20.38
C ARG A 254 -25.18 -3.73 19.41
N LEU A 255 -24.82 -4.18 18.21
CA LEU A 255 -24.24 -3.32 17.17
C LEU A 255 -25.25 -2.27 16.68
N LEU A 256 -26.47 -2.69 16.35
CA LEU A 256 -27.55 -1.82 15.89
C LEU A 256 -27.89 -0.76 16.94
N THR A 257 -28.09 -1.18 18.20
CA THR A 257 -28.41 -0.27 19.30
C THR A 257 -27.28 0.72 19.56
N LYS A 258 -26.01 0.26 19.53
CA LYS A 258 -24.85 1.13 19.70
C LYS A 258 -24.71 2.13 18.54
N ALA A 259 -24.85 1.67 17.30
CA ALA A 259 -24.72 2.52 16.11
C ALA A 259 -25.81 3.59 16.06
N ALA A 260 -27.06 3.21 16.29
CA ALA A 260 -28.19 4.12 16.35
C ALA A 260 -28.04 5.13 17.51
N ALA A 261 -27.62 4.69 18.70
CA ALA A 261 -27.40 5.59 19.84
C ALA A 261 -26.34 6.65 19.54
N ILE A 262 -25.24 6.27 18.87
CA ILE A 262 -24.19 7.23 18.43
C ILE A 262 -24.73 8.22 17.38
N ASN A 263 -25.68 7.77 16.55
CA ASN A 263 -26.39 8.62 15.61
C ASN A 263 -27.56 9.41 16.24
N GLY A 264 -27.79 9.29 17.55
CA GLY A 264 -28.85 10.00 18.27
C GLY A 264 -30.24 9.40 18.11
N ARG A 265 -30.36 8.17 17.59
CA ARG A 265 -31.62 7.45 17.43
C ARG A 265 -31.75 6.31 18.44
N LYS A 266 -32.96 6.12 18.98
CA LYS A 266 -33.33 4.90 19.70
C LYS A 266 -33.96 3.92 18.72
N VAL A 267 -33.43 2.70 18.67
CA VAL A 267 -33.99 1.61 17.86
C VAL A 267 -35.17 1.00 18.61
N LYS A 268 -36.28 0.75 17.92
CA LYS A 268 -37.40 0.00 18.50
C LYS A 268 -37.14 -1.50 18.39
N ASP A 269 -37.58 -2.28 19.37
CA ASP A 269 -37.40 -3.74 19.35
C ASP A 269 -38.04 -4.40 18.11
N GLU A 270 -39.16 -3.84 17.62
CA GLU A 270 -39.84 -4.25 16.38
C GLU A 270 -38.96 -4.11 15.12
N GLU A 271 -38.11 -3.07 15.04
CA GLU A 271 -37.19 -2.86 13.91
C GLU A 271 -36.06 -3.89 13.92
N ILE A 272 -35.63 -4.28 15.13
CA ILE A 272 -34.61 -5.31 15.34
C ILE A 272 -35.18 -6.69 14.99
N GLU A 273 -36.42 -6.99 15.41
CA GLU A 273 -37.10 -8.23 15.05
C GLU A 273 -37.40 -8.32 13.55
N GLY A 274 -37.83 -7.22 12.91
CA GLY A 274 -37.99 -7.14 11.47
C GLY A 274 -36.70 -7.43 10.71
N PHE A 275 -35.57 -6.93 11.21
CA PHE A 275 -34.25 -7.21 10.63
C PHE A 275 -33.80 -8.66 10.88
N LYS A 276 -34.13 -9.26 12.03
CA LYS A 276 -33.88 -10.68 12.32
C LYS A 276 -34.71 -11.60 11.41
N LEU A 277 -35.94 -11.24 11.06
CA LEU A 277 -36.80 -12.02 10.15
C LEU A 277 -36.22 -12.11 8.73
N LEU A 278 -35.47 -11.11 8.27
CA LEU A 278 -34.71 -11.17 7.01
C LEU A 278 -33.65 -12.28 7.03
N ASN A 279 -33.09 -12.60 8.20
CA ASN A 279 -32.14 -13.71 8.34
C ASN A 279 -32.79 -15.07 8.07
N ASN A 280 -33.99 -15.31 8.63
CA ASN A 280 -34.69 -16.59 8.50
C ASN A 280 -35.12 -16.85 7.04
N LYS A 281 -35.43 -15.80 6.27
CA LYS A 281 -35.67 -15.92 4.82
C LYS A 281 -34.39 -16.28 4.05
N HIS A 282 -33.26 -15.67 4.39
CA HIS A 282 -31.98 -15.97 3.74
C HIS A 282 -31.38 -17.33 4.15
N GLU A 283 -31.66 -17.84 5.35
CA GLU A 283 -31.21 -19.19 5.77
C GLU A 283 -31.86 -20.32 4.97
N ASN A 284 -33.08 -20.10 4.45
CA ASN A 284 -33.77 -21.04 3.57
C ASN A 284 -33.23 -21.00 2.12
N GLU A 285 -32.53 -19.92 1.74
CA GLU A 285 -31.84 -19.75 0.44
C GLU A 285 -30.32 -19.96 0.58
N LYS A 286 -29.88 -20.96 1.35
CA LYS A 286 -28.47 -21.35 1.45
C LYS A 286 -27.93 -21.85 0.10
N GLN A 287 -27.57 -20.92 -0.79
CA GLN A 287 -26.49 -21.13 -1.74
C GLN A 287 -25.27 -20.41 -1.17
N SER A 288 -24.48 -21.15 -0.38
CA SER A 288 -23.09 -20.76 -0.16
C SER A 288 -22.37 -20.95 -1.49
N ALA A 289 -22.50 -19.97 -2.38
CA ALA A 289 -21.86 -19.96 -3.69
C ALA A 289 -20.36 -20.09 -3.48
N THR A 290 -19.85 -21.31 -3.61
CA THR A 290 -18.42 -21.56 -3.45
C THR A 290 -17.73 -21.00 -4.69
N LEU A 291 -16.49 -20.50 -4.59
CA LEU A 291 -15.73 -20.01 -5.75
C LEU A 291 -15.73 -21.02 -6.91
N LEU A 292 -15.74 -22.32 -6.58
CA LEU A 292 -15.85 -23.41 -7.54
C LEU A 292 -17.18 -23.42 -8.32
N GLU A 293 -18.29 -23.08 -7.68
CA GLU A 293 -19.62 -23.00 -8.30
C GLU A 293 -19.72 -21.77 -9.21
N VAL A 294 -19.10 -20.66 -8.80
CA VAL A 294 -18.98 -19.45 -9.65
C VAL A 294 -18.17 -19.75 -10.92
N LEU A 295 -17.09 -20.53 -10.81
CA LEU A 295 -16.28 -20.95 -11.95
C LEU A 295 -16.99 -21.97 -12.85
N ARG A 296 -17.92 -22.76 -12.30
CA ARG A 296 -18.73 -23.73 -13.05
C ARG A 296 -19.73 -23.04 -14.00
N MET A 297 -20.18 -21.84 -13.66
CA MET A 297 -21.09 -21.05 -14.50
C MET A 297 -20.32 -20.31 -15.61
N PRO A 298 -20.48 -20.66 -16.90
CA PRO A 298 -19.63 -20.14 -17.98
C PRO A 298 -19.73 -18.62 -18.18
N ARG A 299 -20.92 -18.03 -17.97
CA ARG A 299 -21.11 -16.57 -18.03
C ARG A 299 -20.40 -15.84 -16.89
N MET A 300 -20.48 -16.37 -15.68
CA MET A 300 -19.83 -15.79 -14.49
C MET A 300 -18.31 -15.95 -14.57
N ARG A 301 -17.82 -17.11 -15.04
CA ARG A 301 -16.40 -17.36 -15.32
C ARG A 301 -15.83 -16.35 -16.31
N LYS A 302 -16.51 -16.08 -17.43
CA LYS A 302 -16.04 -15.09 -18.41
C LYS A 302 -15.94 -13.68 -17.79
N ARG A 303 -16.95 -13.26 -17.02
CA ARG A 303 -16.93 -11.96 -16.33
C ARG A 303 -15.82 -11.89 -15.28
N LEU A 304 -15.62 -12.95 -14.50
CA LEU A 304 -14.55 -13.03 -13.51
C LEU A 304 -13.17 -12.93 -14.16
N LEU A 305 -12.92 -13.68 -15.23
CA LEU A 305 -11.64 -13.66 -15.97
C LEU A 305 -11.36 -12.26 -16.56
N ILE A 306 -12.37 -11.61 -17.14
CA ILE A 306 -12.23 -10.23 -17.65
C ILE A 306 -11.88 -9.28 -16.49
N MET A 307 -12.56 -9.37 -15.35
CA MET A 307 -12.26 -8.53 -14.20
C MET A 307 -10.86 -8.77 -13.65
N ILE A 308 -10.42 -10.03 -13.52
CA ILE A 308 -9.06 -10.38 -13.10
C ILE A 308 -8.03 -9.78 -14.06
N TYR A 309 -8.24 -9.91 -15.36
CA TYR A 309 -7.34 -9.36 -16.38
C TYR A 309 -7.27 -7.84 -16.33
N VAL A 310 -8.41 -7.16 -16.29
CA VAL A 310 -8.47 -5.69 -16.22
C VAL A 310 -7.80 -5.17 -14.94
N TRP A 311 -8.07 -5.80 -13.80
CA TRP A 311 -7.40 -5.45 -12.54
C TRP A 311 -5.90 -5.68 -12.60
N PHE A 312 -5.46 -6.82 -13.14
CA PHE A 312 -4.04 -7.12 -13.31
C PHE A 312 -3.33 -6.06 -14.15
N VAL A 313 -3.89 -5.69 -15.30
CA VAL A 313 -3.31 -4.67 -16.19
C VAL A 313 -3.28 -3.30 -15.51
N ASN A 314 -4.39 -2.87 -14.90
CA ASN A 314 -4.49 -1.57 -14.25
C ASN A 314 -3.45 -1.43 -13.13
N VAL A 315 -3.38 -2.42 -12.26
CA VAL A 315 -2.46 -2.40 -11.12
C VAL A 315 -1.00 -2.53 -11.57
N SER A 316 -0.70 -3.37 -12.57
CA SER A 316 0.65 -3.48 -13.13
C SER A 316 1.12 -2.15 -13.71
N LEU A 317 0.27 -1.47 -14.50
CA LEU A 317 0.59 -0.16 -15.06
C LEU A 317 0.75 0.89 -13.96
N TYR A 318 -0.16 0.93 -12.99
CA TYR A 318 -0.10 1.89 -11.88
C TYR A 318 1.22 1.79 -11.10
N TYR A 319 1.62 0.58 -10.70
CA TYR A 319 2.87 0.37 -9.98
C TYR A 319 4.08 0.58 -10.87
N ALA A 320 4.06 0.10 -12.12
CA ALA A 320 5.15 0.33 -13.07
C ALA A 320 5.42 1.83 -13.22
N PHE A 321 4.37 2.64 -13.47
CA PHE A 321 4.56 4.09 -13.55
C PHE A 321 5.05 4.66 -12.23
N SER A 322 4.42 4.32 -11.11
CA SER A 322 4.75 4.92 -9.82
C SER A 322 6.18 4.60 -9.35
N TYR A 323 6.72 3.42 -9.66
CA TYR A 323 8.11 3.07 -9.35
C TYR A 323 9.12 3.71 -10.30
N ASN A 324 8.77 3.93 -11.56
CA ASN A 324 9.66 4.61 -12.52
C ASN A 324 9.69 6.14 -12.33
N ILE A 325 8.84 6.73 -11.48
CA ILE A 325 8.84 8.18 -11.20
C ILE A 325 10.17 8.64 -10.56
N SER A 326 10.84 7.79 -9.78
CA SER A 326 12.17 8.11 -9.22
C SER A 326 13.26 8.19 -10.27
N ASP A 327 13.07 7.53 -11.41
CA ASP A 327 14.09 7.38 -12.45
C ASP A 327 14.01 8.50 -13.49
N LEU A 328 12.99 9.37 -13.39
CA LEU A 328 12.92 10.59 -14.18
C LEU A 328 14.03 11.55 -13.79
N ALA A 329 14.68 12.15 -14.80
CA ALA A 329 15.70 13.15 -14.59
C ALA A 329 15.16 14.38 -13.84
N GLY A 330 15.70 14.66 -12.66
CA GLY A 330 15.28 15.78 -11.81
C GLY A 330 15.37 15.46 -10.33
N ASN A 331 14.77 16.31 -9.50
CA ASN A 331 14.64 16.04 -8.08
C ASN A 331 13.47 15.07 -7.85
N MET A 332 13.74 13.92 -7.24
CA MET A 332 12.73 12.88 -7.02
C MET A 332 11.49 13.39 -6.27
N TYR A 333 11.64 14.30 -5.29
CA TYR A 333 10.51 14.84 -4.55
C TYR A 333 9.58 15.68 -5.45
N LEU A 334 10.14 16.41 -6.40
CA LEU A 334 9.36 17.18 -7.38
C LEU A 334 8.69 16.28 -8.42
N ASN A 335 9.35 15.21 -8.85
CA ASN A 335 8.77 14.23 -9.76
C ASN A 335 7.54 13.55 -9.14
N PHE A 336 7.60 13.26 -7.84
CA PHE A 336 6.47 12.73 -7.09
C PHE A 336 5.35 13.77 -6.86
N PHE A 337 5.66 15.06 -6.64
CA PHE A 337 4.64 16.09 -6.42
C PHE A 337 3.97 16.56 -7.72
N THR A 338 4.71 16.60 -8.82
CA THR A 338 4.21 16.95 -10.15
C THR A 338 4.49 15.84 -11.16
N PRO A 339 3.68 14.77 -11.20
CA PRO A 339 3.76 13.78 -12.29
C PRO A 339 3.29 14.34 -13.65
N GLY A 340 3.08 15.66 -13.76
CA GLY A 340 2.77 16.33 -15.02
C GLY A 340 3.93 16.31 -16.01
N PRO A 341 3.71 16.70 -17.29
CA PRO A 341 4.60 16.47 -18.41
C PRO A 341 5.82 17.40 -18.41
N ARG A 342 6.56 17.47 -17.30
CA ARG A 342 7.86 18.13 -17.24
C ARG A 342 8.91 17.04 -17.47
N ARG A 343 9.21 16.80 -18.75
CA ARG A 343 10.35 16.00 -19.23
C ARG A 343 10.19 14.48 -19.11
N PHE A 344 9.21 13.92 -19.83
CA PHE A 344 9.50 12.61 -20.42
C PHE A 344 10.67 12.82 -21.40
N SER A 345 11.81 12.16 -21.14
CA SER A 345 12.89 12.11 -22.13
C SER A 345 12.32 11.54 -23.43
N PRO A 346 12.69 12.05 -24.62
CA PRO A 346 12.21 11.54 -25.91
C PRO A 346 12.36 10.02 -26.05
N VAL A 347 13.34 9.43 -25.36
CA VAL A 347 13.61 7.98 -25.34
C VAL A 347 12.46 7.18 -24.70
N THR A 348 11.79 7.72 -23.68
CA THR A 348 10.69 7.03 -22.99
C THR A 348 9.39 7.11 -23.80
N LEU A 349 9.20 8.17 -24.59
CA LEU A 349 8.04 8.35 -25.47
C LEU A 349 8.10 7.43 -26.70
N ASN A 350 9.27 7.28 -27.33
CA ASN A 350 9.46 6.40 -28.50
C ASN A 350 9.31 4.91 -28.14
N GLY A 351 9.55 4.51 -26.88
CA GLY A 351 9.29 3.15 -26.41
C GLY A 351 7.83 2.85 -26.07
N LEU A 352 7.05 3.88 -25.70
CA LEU A 352 5.65 3.74 -25.26
C LEU A 352 4.63 3.89 -26.39
N PHE A 353 4.96 4.68 -27.41
CA PHE A 353 4.21 4.80 -28.65
C PHE A 353 5.18 4.49 -29.76
N GLY A 354 5.20 3.24 -30.24
CA GLY A 354 6.05 2.84 -31.36
C GLY A 354 5.71 3.65 -32.62
N VAL A 355 6.37 4.80 -32.75
CA VAL A 355 6.46 5.66 -33.93
C VAL A 355 7.92 6.00 -34.14
#